data_AF-A0A7C2JYA0-F1
#
_entry.id   AF-A0A7C2JYA0-F1
#
_cell.length_a   1.000
_cell.length_b   1.000
_cell.length_c   1.000
_cell.angle_alpha   90.00
_cell.angle_beta   90.00
_cell.angle_gamma   90.00
#
_symmetry.space_group_name_H-M   'P 1'
#
loop_
_entity.id
_entity.type
_entity.pdbx_description
1 polymer ?
#
loop_
_entity_poly.entity_id
_entity_poly.type
_entity_poly.pdbx_seq_one_letter_code
_entity_poly.pdbx_strand_id
1 'polypeptide(L)'
;MISKPYRLLINAITVCALSGCVAYGGVGVAAPHPEPAYRIPPGHMPPPGECRVWFPDRPPGQQPPPGSCASLQRQVPPGAVLVRG
;
A
#
# COMPACT_ATOMS: atom_id res chain seq x y z
N MET A 1 5.87 54.05 50.71
CA MET A 1 5.80 54.69 49.38
C MET A 1 5.39 53.59 48.39
N ILE A 2 4.09 53.47 48.11
CA ILE A 2 3.42 53.87 46.84
C ILE A 2 3.83 52.96 45.68
N SER A 3 3.11 51.86 45.42
CA SER A 3 1.85 51.74 44.66
C SER A 3 1.95 52.17 43.18
N LYS A 4 2.05 51.18 42.27
CA LYS A 4 0.95 50.77 41.37
C LYS A 4 1.39 49.69 40.35
N PRO A 5 0.71 48.52 40.35
CA PRO A 5 0.62 47.62 39.20
C PRO A 5 -0.34 48.24 38.16
N TYR A 6 -0.48 47.64 36.98
CA TYR A 6 -1.51 48.00 35.98
C TYR A 6 -1.27 49.29 35.18
N ARG A 7 -0.17 49.35 34.43
CA ARG A 7 -0.04 50.16 33.20
C ARG A 7 0.88 49.35 32.28
N LEU A 8 0.40 48.37 31.53
CA LEU A 8 -0.13 48.62 30.20
C LEU A 8 -0.73 47.29 29.68
N LEU A 9 -1.85 46.86 30.28
CA LEU A 9 -2.86 46.20 29.45
C LEU A 9 -3.27 47.25 28.40
N ILE A 10 -3.55 46.81 27.18
CA ILE A 10 -3.88 47.60 25.97
C ILE A 10 -2.72 47.63 24.95
N ASN A 11 -2.63 46.53 24.21
CA ASN A 11 -2.43 46.47 22.75
C ASN A 11 -2.78 45.01 22.37
N ALA A 12 -4.05 44.64 22.46
CA ALA A 12 -4.91 44.60 21.28
C ALA A 12 -4.23 43.91 20.10
N ILE A 13 -4.36 42.57 20.09
CA ILE A 13 -4.78 41.80 18.90
C ILE A 13 -4.32 42.44 17.59
N THR A 14 -3.05 42.29 17.25
CA THR A 14 -2.54 42.67 15.93
C THR A 14 -1.93 41.43 15.28
N VAL A 15 -2.82 40.72 14.60
CA VAL A 15 -2.62 40.06 13.30
C VAL A 15 -1.24 39.41 13.06
N CYS A 16 -1.21 38.07 13.12
CA CYS A 16 -0.75 37.22 12.01
C CYS A 16 -0.93 35.74 12.39
N ALA A 17 -2.18 35.34 12.60
CA ALA A 17 -2.57 33.94 12.50
C ALA A 17 -2.53 33.53 11.01
N LEU A 18 -1.36 33.36 10.40
CA LEU A 18 -1.21 32.72 9.07
C LEU A 18 0.20 32.13 8.85
N SER A 19 0.89 31.64 9.88
CA SER A 19 2.00 30.70 9.66
C SER A 19 1.57 29.32 10.13
N GLY A 20 0.65 28.72 9.38
CA GLY A 20 0.46 27.28 9.43
C GLY A 20 1.67 26.63 8.76
N CYS A 21 2.37 25.76 9.46
CA CYS A 21 3.34 24.89 8.81
C CYS A 21 2.59 24.01 7.80
N VAL A 22 2.84 24.19 6.51
CA VAL A 22 2.47 23.17 5.53
C VAL A 22 3.37 21.97 5.76
N ALA A 23 2.78 20.85 6.18
CA ALA A 23 3.43 19.56 6.03
C ALA A 23 3.25 19.14 4.57
N TYR A 24 4.29 19.28 3.75
CA TYR A 24 4.37 18.57 2.47
C TYR A 24 4.57 17.09 2.77
N GLY A 25 3.50 16.41 3.23
CA GLY A 25 3.43 14.96 3.25
C GLY A 25 3.32 14.49 1.81
N GLY A 26 4.47 14.21 1.19
CA GLY A 26 4.52 13.66 -0.17
C GLY A 26 3.64 12.41 -0.24
N VAL A 27 2.77 12.36 -1.24
CA VAL A 27 2.08 11.13 -1.59
C VAL A 27 3.16 10.09 -1.88
N GLY A 28 3.31 9.12 -0.97
CA GLY A 28 4.10 7.93 -1.22
C GLY A 28 3.39 7.12 -2.28
N VAL A 29 3.49 7.54 -3.54
CA VAL A 29 3.26 6.64 -4.67
C VAL A 29 4.35 5.58 -4.54
N ALA A 30 3.98 4.44 -3.94
CA ALA A 30 4.78 3.24 -4.08
C ALA A 30 5.03 3.10 -5.58
N ALA A 31 6.30 3.30 -5.98
CA ALA A 31 6.68 3.09 -7.36
C ALA A 31 6.16 1.70 -7.75
N PRO A 32 5.55 1.51 -8.94
CA PRO A 32 5.21 0.18 -9.40
C PRO A 32 6.49 -0.63 -9.33
N HIS A 33 6.58 -1.56 -8.39
CA HIS A 33 7.65 -2.54 -8.43
C HIS A 33 7.48 -3.21 -9.80
N PRO A 34 8.54 -3.33 -10.61
CA PRO A 34 8.47 -4.17 -11.79
C PRO A 34 8.21 -5.58 -11.26
N GLU A 35 6.93 -5.94 -11.15
CA GLU A 35 6.50 -7.30 -10.88
C GLU A 35 7.25 -8.14 -11.92
N PRO A 36 8.14 -9.06 -11.50
CA PRO A 36 8.84 -9.89 -12.45
C PRO A 36 7.77 -10.50 -13.35
N ALA A 37 7.82 -10.18 -14.64
CA ALA A 37 6.87 -10.64 -15.62
C ALA A 37 7.07 -12.15 -15.81
N TYR A 38 6.61 -12.94 -14.85
CA TYR A 38 6.71 -14.38 -14.90
C TYR A 38 5.70 -14.84 -15.96
N ARG A 39 6.21 -15.51 -16.98
CA ARG A 39 5.37 -16.08 -18.03
C ARG A 39 5.02 -17.50 -17.64
N ILE A 40 3.74 -17.78 -17.44
CA ILE A 40 3.25 -19.15 -17.23
C ILE A 40 3.34 -19.87 -18.59
N PRO A 41 4.06 -21.00 -18.69
CA PRO A 41 4.11 -21.76 -19.92
C PRO A 41 2.72 -22.26 -20.35
N PRO A 42 2.44 -22.35 -21.67
CA PRO A 42 1.24 -23.01 -22.16
C PRO A 42 1.08 -24.42 -21.57
N GLY A 43 -0.16 -24.85 -21.33
CA GLY A 43 -0.46 -26.13 -20.68
C GLY A 43 -0.28 -26.14 -19.16
N HIS A 44 0.31 -25.10 -18.58
CA HIS A 44 0.35 -24.93 -17.14
C HIS A 44 -0.71 -23.96 -16.64
N MET A 45 -1.51 -23.29 -17.46
CA MET A 45 -2.63 -22.49 -16.94
C MET A 45 -3.60 -23.37 -16.13
N PRO A 46 -4.17 -22.91 -15.00
CA PRO A 46 -5.35 -23.55 -14.43
C PRO A 46 -6.47 -23.66 -15.47
N PRO A 47 -7.34 -24.67 -15.37
CA PRO A 47 -8.48 -24.79 -16.27
C PRO A 47 -9.48 -23.63 -16.06
N PRO A 48 -10.35 -23.34 -17.04
CA PRO A 48 -11.34 -22.28 -16.93
C PRO A 48 -12.22 -22.43 -15.68
N GLY A 49 -12.36 -21.34 -14.93
CA GLY A 49 -13.15 -21.30 -13.70
C GLY A 49 -12.41 -21.70 -12.43
N GLU A 50 -11.18 -22.20 -12.54
CA GLU A 50 -10.29 -22.46 -11.40
C GLU A 50 -9.21 -21.37 -11.27
N CYS A 51 -8.61 -21.33 -10.10
CA CYS A 51 -7.45 -20.50 -9.83
C CYS A 51 -6.27 -21.38 -9.43
N ARG A 52 -5.06 -20.84 -9.54
CA ARG A 52 -3.84 -21.48 -9.03
C ARG A 52 -2.91 -20.43 -8.44
N VAL A 53 -2.32 -20.74 -7.29
CA VAL A 53 -1.22 -19.94 -6.73
C VAL A 53 0.05 -20.25 -7.52
N TRP A 54 0.71 -19.24 -8.06
CA TRP A 54 1.95 -19.38 -8.79
C TRP A 54 3.11 -18.75 -8.03
N PHE A 55 4.20 -19.50 -7.94
CA PHE A 55 5.44 -19.11 -7.29
C PHE A 55 6.52 -18.85 -8.36
N PRO A 56 6.99 -17.61 -8.55
CA PRO A 56 7.99 -17.29 -9.58
C PRO A 56 9.33 -18.03 -9.41
N ASP A 57 9.67 -18.43 -8.19
CA ASP A 57 10.88 -19.15 -7.81
C ASP A 57 10.79 -20.67 -7.99
N ARG A 58 9.62 -21.20 -8.37
CA ARG A 58 9.42 -22.65 -8.56
C ARG A 58 9.32 -23.04 -10.03
N PRO A 59 9.92 -24.16 -10.45
CA PRO A 59 9.73 -24.67 -11.80
C PRO A 59 8.26 -25.10 -12.01
N PRO A 60 7.73 -25.06 -13.25
CA PRO A 60 6.31 -25.29 -13.54
C PRO A 60 5.74 -26.61 -13.00
N GLY A 61 6.53 -27.69 -13.01
CA GLY A 61 6.11 -29.01 -12.49
C GLY A 61 6.09 -29.15 -10.98
N GLN A 62 6.58 -28.15 -10.23
CA GLN A 62 6.57 -28.12 -8.75
C GLN A 62 5.56 -27.10 -8.20
N GLN A 63 4.73 -26.54 -9.08
CA GLN A 63 3.68 -25.62 -8.69
C GLN A 63 2.55 -26.40 -7.99
N PRO A 64 1.87 -25.78 -7.02
CA PRO A 64 0.71 -26.42 -6.39
C PRO A 64 -0.40 -26.67 -7.43
N PRO A 65 -1.29 -27.64 -7.18
CA PRO A 65 -2.41 -27.88 -8.08
C PRO A 65 -3.37 -26.68 -8.13
N PRO A 66 -4.17 -26.55 -9.20
CA PRO A 66 -5.31 -25.64 -9.24
C PRO A 66 -6.36 -25.94 -8.15
N GLY A 67 -7.26 -24.99 -7.91
CA GLY A 67 -8.39 -25.17 -7.02
C GLY A 67 -9.37 -24.00 -7.03
N SER A 68 -10.28 -24.01 -6.05
CA SER A 68 -11.32 -22.97 -5.90
C SER A 68 -10.72 -21.57 -5.74
N CYS A 69 -11.10 -20.65 -6.61
CA CYS A 69 -10.70 -19.24 -6.52
C CYS A 69 -11.06 -18.60 -5.17
N ALA A 70 -12.26 -18.87 -4.64
CA ALA A 70 -12.72 -18.31 -3.37
C ALA A 70 -11.89 -18.79 -2.16
N SER A 71 -11.29 -19.98 -2.28
CA SER A 71 -10.40 -20.53 -1.26
C SER A 71 -9.00 -19.96 -1.42
N LEU A 72 -8.44 -20.01 -2.63
CA LEU A 72 -7.05 -19.62 -2.89
C LEU A 72 -6.81 -18.11 -2.77
N GLN A 73 -7.79 -17.26 -3.08
CA GLN A 73 -7.65 -15.80 -2.93
C GLN A 73 -7.29 -15.37 -1.50
N ARG A 74 -7.68 -16.17 -0.49
CA ARG A 74 -7.37 -15.91 0.93
C ARG A 74 -6.07 -16.55 1.40
N GLN A 75 -5.41 -17.33 0.55
CA GLN A 75 -4.28 -18.20 0.91
C GLN A 75 -3.03 -17.92 0.07
N VAL A 76 -3.00 -16.83 -0.70
CA VAL A 76 -1.82 -16.46 -1.49
C VAL A 76 -0.74 -15.90 -0.55
N PRO A 77 0.41 -16.58 -0.40
CA PRO A 77 1.49 -16.07 0.43
C PRO A 77 2.21 -14.91 -0.25
N PRO A 78 2.98 -14.10 0.50
CA PRO A 78 3.85 -13.07 -0.07
C PRO A 78 4.81 -13.64 -1.12
N GLY A 79 5.00 -12.90 -2.22
CA GLY A 79 5.87 -13.32 -3.32
C GLY A 79 5.24 -14.36 -4.27
N ALA A 80 4.02 -14.80 -4.01
CA ALA A 80 3.22 -15.58 -4.93
C ALA A 80 2.05 -14.77 -5.47
N VAL A 81 1.44 -15.28 -6.54
CA VAL A 81 0.38 -14.59 -7.28
C VAL A 81 -0.77 -15.54 -7.59
N LEU A 82 -1.99 -15.01 -7.61
CA LEU A 82 -3.17 -15.78 -7.96
C LEU A 82 -3.39 -15.70 -9.48
N VAL A 83 -3.32 -16.85 -10.14
CA VAL A 83 -3.60 -17.00 -11.58
C VAL A 83 -5.02 -17.50 -11.73
N ARG A 84 -5.77 -16.92 -12.67
CA ARG A 84 -7.12 -17.35 -13.04
C ARG A 84 -7.09 -17.97 -14.44
N GLY A 85 -7.75 -19.10 -14.59
CA GLY A 85 -7.96 -19.79 -15.88
C GLY A 85 -9.19 -19.31 -16.62
#